data_AF-A0A1E3Q6Y7-F1
#
_entry.id   AF-A0A1E3Q6Y7-F1
#
_cell.length_a   1.000
_cell.length_b   1.000
_cell.length_c   1.000
_cell.angle_alpha   90.00
_cell.angle_beta   90.00
_cell.angle_gamma   90.00
#
_symmetry.space_group_name_H-M   'P 1'
#
loop_
_entity.id
_entity.type
_entity.pdbx_description
1 polymer ?
#
loop_
_entity_poly.entity_id
_entity_poly.type
_entity_poly.pdbx_seq_one_letter_code
_entity_poly.pdbx_strand_id
1 'polypeptide(L)'
;NKLTLDVRLRAETKDGHGVYIHYEGYTYPTPAMNAIFDGSGSAMEFGETEFFIQPTIETDAPKEGWVNNKYFVGKGRFVRNEKGVMGAEYYISMVM
;
A
#
# COMPACT_ATOMS: atom_id res chain seq x y z
N ASN A 1 14.21 -4.88 -13.91
CA ASN A 1 14.86 -4.45 -12.65
C ASN A 1 13.82 -4.37 -11.54
N LYS A 2 14.13 -4.88 -10.35
CA LYS A 2 13.28 -4.79 -9.16
C LYS A 2 13.19 -3.33 -8.69
N LEU A 3 12.00 -2.87 -8.33
CA LEU A 3 11.78 -1.60 -7.63
C LEU A 3 11.59 -1.89 -6.14
N THR A 4 12.34 -1.21 -5.29
CA THR A 4 12.24 -1.32 -3.83
C THR A 4 11.41 -0.17 -3.27
N LEU A 5 10.65 -0.45 -2.22
CA LEU A 5 9.78 0.51 -1.56
C LEU A 5 10.28 0.73 -0.14
N ASP A 6 10.33 1.99 0.26
CA ASP A 6 10.46 2.42 1.65
C ASP A 6 9.56 3.63 1.84
N VAL A 7 8.37 3.39 2.40
CA VAL A 7 7.28 4.37 2.42
C VAL A 7 6.87 4.67 3.85
N ARG A 8 6.79 5.96 4.18
CA ARG A 8 6.34 6.47 5.48
C ARG A 8 5.13 7.36 5.27
N LEU A 9 4.02 7.00 5.92
CA LEU A 9 2.74 7.70 5.80
C LEU A 9 2.24 8.08 7.18
N ARG A 10 1.59 9.24 7.25
CA ARG A 10 0.77 9.64 8.39
C ARG A 10 -0.67 9.77 7.92
N ALA A 11 -1.57 9.13 8.65
CA ALA A 11 -3.00 9.26 8.48
C ALA A 11 -3.64 9.67 9.83
N GLU A 12 -4.92 10.02 9.76
CA GLU A 12 -5.73 10.35 10.92
C GLU A 12 -7.02 9.53 10.84
N THR A 13 -7.43 8.94 11.95
CA THR A 13 -8.73 8.28 12.06
C THR A 13 -9.85 9.31 12.02
N LYS A 14 -11.10 8.87 11.83
CA LYS A 14 -12.27 9.78 11.91
C LYS A 14 -12.44 10.44 13.28
N ASP A 15 -11.89 9.82 14.33
CA ASP A 15 -11.97 10.28 15.71
C ASP A 15 -10.76 11.18 16.09
N GLY A 16 -9.88 11.53 15.13
CA GLY A 16 -8.75 12.44 15.34
C GLY A 16 -7.45 11.81 15.85
N HIS A 17 -7.42 10.48 16.03
CA HIS A 17 -6.22 9.76 16.43
C HIS A 17 -5.24 9.60 15.28
N GLY A 18 -3.94 9.65 15.59
CA GLY A 18 -2.86 9.51 14.63
C GLY A 18 -2.61 8.05 14.25
N VAL A 19 -2.31 7.82 12.97
CA VAL A 19 -1.85 6.53 12.47
C VAL A 19 -0.56 6.74 11.68
N TYR A 20 0.50 6.09 12.12
CA TYR A 20 1.74 5.98 11.37
C TYR A 20 1.79 4.62 10.65
N ILE A 21 2.18 4.64 9.38
CA ILE A 21 2.38 3.43 8.59
C ILE A 21 3.76 3.53 7.96
N HIS A 22 4.62 2.57 8.28
CA HIS A 22 5.86 2.33 7.57
C HIS A 22 5.74 1.01 6.83
N TYR A 23 6.07 0.98 5.55
CA TYR A 23 6.23 -0.29 4.86
C TYR A 23 7.43 -0.31 3.95
N GLU A 24 8.09 -1.46 3.98
CA GLU A 24 9.08 -1.84 3.00
C GLU A 24 8.47 -2.89 2.07
N GLY A 25 9.02 -3.00 0.87
CA GLY A 25 8.54 -3.98 -0.09
C GLY A 25 9.23 -3.90 -1.42
N TYR A 26 8.61 -4.56 -2.40
CA TYR A 26 9.10 -4.53 -3.77
C TYR A 26 7.99 -4.72 -4.78
N THR A 27 8.29 -4.29 -6.01
CA THR A 27 7.51 -4.59 -7.19
C THR A 27 8.40 -4.77 -8.41
N TYR A 28 7.89 -5.42 -9.44
CA TYR A 28 8.55 -5.52 -10.74
C TYR A 28 7.80 -4.70 -11.79
N PRO A 29 8.49 -3.90 -12.61
CA PRO A 29 7.86 -3.20 -13.72
C PRO A 29 7.25 -4.20 -14.69
N THR A 30 5.99 -3.95 -15.06
CA THR A 30 5.25 -4.67 -16.10
C THR A 30 4.67 -3.69 -17.10
N PRO A 31 4.25 -4.13 -18.30
CA PRO A 31 3.58 -3.24 -19.26
C PRO A 31 2.36 -2.52 -18.67
N ALA A 32 1.55 -3.22 -17.87
CA ALA A 32 0.40 -2.63 -17.20
C ALA A 32 0.80 -1.57 -16.17
N MET A 33 1.83 -1.82 -15.37
CA MET A 33 2.37 -0.83 -14.44
C MET A 33 2.87 0.42 -15.18
N ASN A 34 3.58 0.25 -16.30
CA ASN A 34 4.04 1.35 -17.12
C ASN A 34 2.87 2.16 -17.69
N ALA A 35 1.82 1.48 -18.16
CA ALA A 35 0.59 2.14 -18.64
C ALA A 35 -0.10 2.95 -17.54
N ILE A 36 -0.12 2.46 -16.29
CA ILE A 36 -0.58 3.27 -15.16
C ILE A 36 0.30 4.51 -14.99
N PHE A 37 1.63 4.36 -15.04
CA PHE A 37 2.58 5.42 -14.73
C PHE A 37 2.61 6.52 -15.80
N ASP A 38 2.52 6.15 -17.07
CA ASP A 38 2.46 7.10 -18.19
C ASP A 38 1.05 7.67 -18.45
N GLY A 39 0.01 7.09 -17.82
CA GLY A 39 -1.37 7.56 -17.89
C GLY A 39 -2.18 6.99 -19.05
N SER A 40 -1.64 6.04 -19.81
CA SER A 40 -2.39 5.30 -20.84
C SER A 40 -3.31 4.20 -20.29
N GLY A 41 -3.13 3.82 -19.01
CA GLY A 41 -3.94 2.85 -18.29
C GLY A 41 -4.57 3.39 -17.00
N SER A 42 -5.60 2.69 -16.51
CA SER A 42 -6.40 3.11 -15.35
C SER A 42 -6.35 2.17 -14.14
N ALA A 43 -6.23 0.86 -14.32
CA ALA A 43 -6.11 -0.07 -13.20
C ALA A 43 -5.29 -1.31 -13.57
N MET A 44 -4.50 -1.81 -12.60
CA MET A 44 -3.93 -3.15 -12.64
C MET A 44 -4.82 -4.15 -11.89
N GLU A 45 -4.72 -5.43 -12.23
CA GLU A 45 -5.29 -6.49 -11.41
C GLU A 45 -4.31 -6.98 -10.34
N PHE A 46 -4.83 -7.46 -9.21
CA PHE A 46 -3.98 -7.99 -8.15
C PHE A 46 -3.25 -9.26 -8.62
N GLY A 47 -1.93 -9.19 -8.71
CA GLY A 47 -1.08 -10.32 -9.14
C GLY A 47 -0.58 -10.21 -10.58
N GLU A 48 -0.95 -9.14 -11.28
CA GLU A 48 -0.37 -8.78 -12.56
C GLU A 48 1.12 -8.39 -12.46
N THR A 49 1.55 -7.98 -11.27
CA THR A 49 2.96 -7.90 -10.89
C THR A 49 3.17 -8.48 -9.49
N GLU A 50 4.39 -8.92 -9.21
CA GLU A 50 4.84 -9.30 -7.88
C GLU A 50 5.05 -8.05 -7.03
N PHE A 51 3.96 -7.51 -6.48
CA PHE A 51 3.98 -6.36 -5.57
C PHE A 51 3.64 -6.81 -4.16
N PHE A 52 4.65 -6.88 -3.29
CA PHE A 52 4.51 -7.28 -1.89
C PHE A 52 5.12 -6.27 -0.94
N ILE A 53 4.48 -6.11 0.22
CA ILE A 53 4.91 -5.20 1.29
C ILE A 53 4.81 -5.86 2.66
N GLN A 54 5.55 -5.33 3.63
CA GLN A 54 5.45 -5.67 5.05
C GLN A 54 5.19 -4.37 5.83
N PRO A 55 3.91 -4.02 6.10
CA PRO A 55 3.60 -2.81 6.84
C PRO A 55 3.74 -3.00 8.36
N THR A 56 4.32 -2.00 9.00
CA THR A 56 4.25 -1.73 10.43
C THR A 56 3.25 -0.59 10.62
N ILE A 57 2.28 -0.79 11.51
CA ILE A 57 1.21 0.17 11.78
C ILE A 57 1.27 0.54 13.26
N GLU A 58 1.31 1.84 13.55
CA GLU A 58 1.33 2.39 14.89
C GLU A 58 0.21 3.42 15.05
N THR A 59 -0.55 3.35 16.15
CA THR A 59 -1.63 4.29 16.44
C THR A 59 -1.84 4.48 17.94
N ASP A 60 -2.32 5.68 18.32
CA ASP A 60 -2.82 6.00 19.66
C ASP A 60 -4.32 5.73 19.81
N ALA A 61 -5.01 5.31 18.75
CA ALA A 61 -6.45 5.06 18.78
C ALA A 61 -6.80 3.83 19.65
N PRO A 62 -7.64 3.97 20.70
CA PRO A 62 -7.94 2.86 21.60
C PRO A 62 -8.63 1.66 20.93
N LYS A 63 -9.48 1.90 19.93
CA LYS A 63 -10.22 0.84 19.21
C LYS A 63 -9.31 0.05 18.28
N GLU A 64 -8.39 0.73 17.61
CA GLU A 64 -7.47 0.14 16.64
C GLU A 64 -6.12 -0.27 17.26
N GLY A 65 -5.87 0.00 18.54
CA GLY A 65 -4.60 -0.26 19.22
C GLY A 65 -4.12 -1.71 19.19
N TRP A 66 -4.98 -2.66 18.81
CA TRP A 66 -4.58 -4.05 18.55
C TRP A 66 -3.53 -4.17 17.43
N VAL A 67 -3.44 -3.22 16.49
CA VAL A 67 -2.49 -3.26 15.36
C VAL A 67 -1.03 -3.05 15.79
N ASN A 68 -0.80 -2.33 16.89
CA ASN A 68 0.53 -1.92 17.34
C ASN A 68 1.48 -3.09 17.62
N ASN A 69 0.93 -4.28 17.86
CA ASN A 69 1.69 -5.48 18.24
C ASN A 69 1.42 -6.64 17.28
N LYS A 70 1.20 -6.35 15.99
CA LYS A 70 0.90 -7.37 14.96
C LYS A 70 1.85 -7.26 13.78
N TYR A 71 2.11 -8.42 13.18
CA TYR A 71 2.82 -8.51 11.91
C TYR A 71 1.81 -8.54 10.78
N PHE A 72 2.10 -7.80 9.71
CA PHE A 72 1.28 -7.75 8.52
C PHE A 72 2.11 -8.01 7.27
N VAL A 73 1.45 -8.57 6.27
CA VAL A 73 1.95 -8.67 4.90
C VAL A 73 0.89 -8.14 3.96
N GLY A 74 1.30 -7.57 2.83
CA GLY A 74 0.38 -7.01 1.85
C GLY A 74 0.73 -7.37 0.43
N LYS A 75 -0.32 -7.51 -0.40
CA LYS A 75 -0.20 -7.59 -1.86
C LYS A 75 -0.76 -6.31 -2.47
N GLY A 76 0.02 -5.64 -3.31
CA GLY A 76 -0.31 -4.35 -3.89
C GLY A 76 -0.77 -4.41 -5.35
N ARG A 77 -1.36 -3.30 -5.80
CA ARG A 77 -1.54 -2.93 -7.21
C ARG A 77 -1.47 -1.43 -7.37
N PHE A 78 -1.16 -0.95 -8.57
CA PHE A 78 -1.29 0.46 -8.91
C PHE A 78 -2.60 0.74 -9.64
N VAL A 79 -3.19 1.90 -9.36
CA VAL A 79 -4.41 2.39 -9.99
C VAL A 79 -4.24 3.87 -10.33
N ARG A 80 -5.02 4.35 -11.28
CA ARG A 80 -5.18 5.75 -11.62
C ARG A 80 -6.67 6.07 -11.67
N ASN A 81 -7.10 7.02 -10.85
CA ASN A 81 -8.50 7.41 -10.81
C ASN A 81 -8.87 8.29 -12.02
N GLU A 82 -10.16 8.59 -12.17
CA GLU A 82 -10.72 9.40 -13.28
C GLU A 82 -10.12 10.82 -13.36
N LYS A 83 -9.58 11.33 -12.25
CA LYS A 83 -8.90 12.63 -12.20
C LYS A 83 -7.42 12.54 -12.59
N GLY A 84 -6.97 11.38 -13.04
CA GLY A 84 -5.58 11.12 -13.40
C GLY A 84 -4.65 11.02 -12.19
N VAL A 85 -5.16 10.87 -10.96
CA VAL A 85 -4.31 10.73 -9.76
C VAL A 85 -3.94 9.27 -9.59
N MET A 86 -2.65 8.99 -9.48
CA MET A 86 -2.11 7.65 -9.24
C MET A 86 -2.21 7.30 -7.75
N GLY A 87 -2.53 6.03 -7.47
CA GLY A 87 -2.57 5.46 -6.13
C GLY A 87 -2.04 4.03 -6.11
N ALA A 88 -1.79 3.54 -4.90
CA ALA A 88 -1.52 2.13 -4.64
C ALA A 88 -2.63 1.59 -3.74
N GLU A 89 -3.16 0.42 -4.10
CA GLU A 89 -4.15 -0.31 -3.31
C GLU A 89 -3.54 -1.61 -2.82
N TYR A 90 -3.95 -2.03 -1.63
CA TYR A 90 -3.37 -3.20 -0.98
C TYR A 90 -4.45 -4.09 -0.38
N TYR A 91 -4.27 -5.41 -0.52
CA TYR A 91 -4.82 -6.36 0.43
C TYR A 91 -3.82 -6.56 1.55
N ILE A 92 -4.22 -6.29 2.79
CA ILE A 92 -3.39 -6.45 3.99
C ILE A 92 -3.90 -7.65 4.79
N SER A 93 -2.98 -8.55 5.15
CA SER A 93 -3.25 -9.71 5.99
C SER A 93 -2.38 -9.65 7.25
N MET A 94 -2.98 -9.92 8.40
CA MET A 94 -2.26 -10.13 9.66
C MET A 94 -1.68 -11.54 9.69
N VAL A 95 -0.41 -11.66 10.08
CA VAL A 95 0.24 -12.96 10.34
C VAL A 95 -0.14 -13.39 11.76
N MET A 96 -0.68 -14.61 11.90
CA MET A 96 -1.08 -15.21 13.18
C MET A 96 0.12 -15.79 13.92
#